data_AF-A0A349BS68-F1
#
_entry.id   AF-A0A349BS68-F1
#
_cell.length_a   1.000
_cell.length_b   1.000
_cell.length_c   1.000
_cell.angle_alpha   90.00
_cell.angle_beta   90.00
_cell.angle_gamma   90.00
#
_symmetry.space_group_name_H-M   'P 1'
#
loop_
_entity.id
_entity.type
_entity.pdbx_description
1 polymer ?
#
loop_
_entity_poly.entity_id
_entity_poly.type
_entity_poly.pdbx_seq_one_letter_code
_entity_poly.pdbx_strand_id
1 'polypeptide(L)'
;QLIFKNQLMKILMRKGLLYGFIFTSFFSCESNELVKQDHELGFKNQRYFFEGKPYTGKIISHRDVGYLLSSKNIVEGYRDGQTEYFYENGHLERIENYSTNLRE
;
A
#
# COMPACT_ATOMS: atom_id res chain seq x y z
N GLN A 1 12.49 -0.13 18.99
CA GLN A 1 11.56 1.02 18.90
C GLN A 1 12.22 2.34 18.45
N LEU A 2 13.47 2.65 18.85
CA LEU A 2 14.19 3.87 18.37
C LEU A 2 14.68 3.80 16.91
N ILE A 3 15.05 2.62 16.43
CA ILE A 3 15.68 2.44 15.10
C ILE A 3 14.69 2.75 13.96
N PHE A 4 13.42 2.44 14.15
CA PHE A 4 12.35 2.67 13.17
C PHE A 4 12.06 4.16 12.96
N LYS A 5 12.09 4.97 14.03
CA LYS A 5 11.95 6.44 13.95
C LYS A 5 13.10 7.08 13.17
N ASN A 6 14.34 6.61 13.36
CA ASN A 6 15.51 7.18 12.69
C ASN A 6 15.55 6.87 11.18
N GLN A 7 15.05 5.71 10.75
CA GLN A 7 14.97 5.40 9.32
C GLN A 7 13.84 6.19 8.63
N LEU A 8 12.70 6.34 9.32
CA LEU A 8 11.58 7.16 8.85
C LEU A 8 11.97 8.65 8.72
N MET A 9 12.72 9.19 9.69
CA MET A 9 13.24 10.57 9.64
C MET A 9 14.21 10.81 8.48
N LYS A 10 15.06 9.83 8.13
CA LYS A 10 15.99 9.94 7.00
C LYS A 10 15.28 9.99 5.65
N ILE A 11 14.17 9.25 5.49
CA ILE A 11 13.34 9.31 4.28
C ILE A 11 12.61 10.65 4.17
N LEU A 12 12.08 11.16 5.30
CA LEU A 12 11.41 12.47 5.37
C LEU A 12 12.36 13.65 5.08
N MET A 13 13.60 13.60 5.59
CA MET A 13 14.59 14.69 5.39
C MET A 13 15.24 14.69 4.01
N ARG A 14 15.36 13.52 3.35
CA ARG A 14 15.93 13.43 1.99
C ARG A 14 15.02 14.03 0.91
N LYS A 15 13.71 14.12 1.18
CA LYS A 15 12.75 14.84 0.33
C LYS A 15 12.87 16.36 0.48
N GLY A 16 13.21 16.87 1.66
CA GLY A 16 13.31 18.31 1.93
C GLY A 16 14.52 19.05 1.31
N LEU A 17 15.58 18.32 0.92
CA LEU A 17 16.85 18.92 0.46
C LEU A 17 16.97 19.07 -1.06
N LEU A 18 16.01 18.59 -1.84
CA LEU A 18 15.99 18.77 -3.31
C LEU A 18 15.07 19.92 -3.78
N TYR A 19 14.41 20.63 -2.86
CA TYR A 19 13.52 21.76 -3.16
C TYR A 19 14.28 23.09 -3.33
N GLY A 20 15.41 23.07 -4.03
CA GLY A 20 16.10 24.27 -4.50
C GLY A 20 16.16 24.21 -6.02
N PHE A 21 15.36 25.05 -6.69
CA PHE A 21 15.26 25.21 -8.15
C PHE A 21 14.42 24.14 -8.87
N ILE A 22 13.10 24.35 -8.91
CA ILE A 22 12.33 24.59 -10.15
C ILE A 22 10.87 24.86 -9.73
N PHE A 23 10.46 26.11 -9.95
CA PHE A 23 9.08 26.56 -9.95
C PHE A 23 8.41 26.00 -11.21
N THR A 24 7.39 25.15 -11.06
CA THR A 24 6.13 25.14 -11.84
C THR A 24 5.36 23.85 -11.53
N SER A 25 4.11 24.03 -11.12
CA SER A 25 3.03 23.05 -11.29
C SER A 25 3.23 21.64 -10.73
N PHE A 26 3.39 21.50 -9.42
CA PHE A 26 3.11 20.23 -8.75
C PHE A 26 2.32 20.46 -7.46
N PHE A 27 1.09 20.94 -7.58
CA PHE A 27 0.01 20.29 -6.82
C PHE A 27 -0.18 18.90 -7.46
N SER A 28 0.85 18.05 -7.36
CA SER A 28 0.65 16.61 -7.45
C SER A 28 -0.28 16.34 -6.30
N CYS A 29 -1.55 16.06 -6.61
CA CYS A 29 -2.52 15.58 -5.64
C CYS A 29 -1.78 14.51 -4.82
N GLU A 30 -1.45 14.82 -3.57
CA GLU A 30 -0.96 13.84 -2.62
C GLU A 30 -2.19 12.97 -2.38
N SER A 31 -2.37 11.98 -3.25
CA SER A 31 -3.44 11.01 -3.12
C SER A 31 -3.17 10.33 -1.79
N ASN A 32 -3.92 10.73 -0.76
CA ASN A 32 -3.99 10.01 0.50
C ASN A 32 -4.54 8.62 0.16
N GLU A 33 -3.65 7.72 -0.22
CA GLU A 33 -3.99 6.33 -0.47
C GLU A 33 -4.53 5.78 0.85
N LEU A 34 -5.81 5.41 0.88
CA LEU A 34 -6.40 4.80 2.06
C LEU A 34 -5.70 3.47 2.26
N VAL A 35 -4.84 3.36 3.28
CA VAL A 35 -4.14 2.12 3.63
C VAL A 35 -4.78 1.50 4.86
N LYS A 36 -5.13 0.21 4.79
CA LYS A 36 -5.68 -0.58 5.90
C LYS A 36 -4.93 -1.88 6.09
N GLN A 37 -4.82 -2.36 7.32
CA GLN A 37 -4.37 -3.72 7.58
C GLN A 37 -5.50 -4.71 7.24
N ASP A 38 -5.12 -5.89 6.76
CA ASP A 38 -6.08 -6.94 6.38
C ASP A 38 -7.03 -7.34 7.50
N HIS A 39 -6.55 -7.39 8.74
CA HIS A 39 -7.35 -7.70 9.93
C HIS A 39 -8.37 -6.61 10.30
N GLU A 40 -8.24 -5.38 9.78
CA GLU A 40 -9.23 -4.31 9.97
C GLU A 40 -10.45 -4.48 9.05
N LEU A 41 -10.38 -5.38 8.07
CA LEU A 41 -11.38 -5.52 7.03
C LEU A 41 -12.16 -6.83 7.17
N GLY A 42 -13.46 -6.75 6.88
CA GLY A 42 -14.29 -7.94 6.72
C GLY A 42 -14.04 -8.56 5.35
N PHE A 43 -13.89 -9.89 5.30
CA PHE A 43 -13.84 -10.63 4.03
C PHE A 43 -15.05 -11.55 3.91
N LYS A 44 -15.92 -11.29 2.92
CA LYS A 44 -17.13 -12.07 2.66
C LYS A 44 -17.35 -12.18 1.16
N ASN A 45 -17.76 -13.36 0.69
CA ASN A 45 -18.06 -13.60 -0.74
C ASN A 45 -16.91 -13.14 -1.66
N GLN A 46 -15.66 -13.43 -1.29
CA GLN A 46 -14.47 -13.04 -2.04
C GLN A 46 -14.25 -11.51 -2.17
N ARG A 47 -14.86 -10.72 -1.28
CA ARG A 47 -14.85 -9.26 -1.32
C ARG A 47 -14.51 -8.66 0.04
N TYR A 48 -13.71 -7.58 0.02
CA TYR A 48 -13.30 -6.83 1.22
C TYR A 48 -14.29 -5.72 1.56
N PHE A 49 -14.56 -5.56 2.85
CA PHE A 49 -15.49 -4.57 3.39
C PHE A 49 -14.87 -3.80 4.57
N PHE A 50 -15.15 -2.51 4.65
CA PHE A 50 -14.86 -1.65 5.81
C PHE A 50 -16.16 -0.98 6.25
N GLU A 51 -16.50 -1.08 7.54
CA GLU A 51 -17.74 -0.49 8.09
C GLU A 51 -19.02 -0.86 7.30
N GLY A 52 -19.07 -2.11 6.82
CA GLY A 52 -20.22 -2.64 6.07
C GLY A 52 -20.30 -2.23 4.59
N LYS A 53 -19.33 -1.47 4.06
CA LYS A 53 -19.28 -1.06 2.65
C LYS A 53 -18.11 -1.73 1.91
N PRO A 54 -18.23 -2.00 0.60
CA PRO A 54 -17.11 -2.47 -0.21
C PRO A 54 -15.91 -1.53 -0.06
N TYR A 55 -14.74 -2.08 0.21
CA TYR A 55 -13.54 -1.30 0.47
C TYR A 55 -12.84 -0.88 -0.82
N THR A 56 -12.42 0.37 -0.92
CA THR A 56 -11.57 0.86 -2.02
C THR A 56 -10.34 1.53 -1.41
N GLY A 57 -9.16 1.02 -1.74
CA GLY A 57 -7.88 1.44 -1.15
C GLY A 57 -6.84 0.32 -1.15
N LYS A 58 -5.73 0.54 -0.46
CA LYS A 58 -4.62 -0.40 -0.35
C LYS A 58 -4.73 -1.22 0.93
N ILE A 59 -4.62 -2.53 0.81
CA ILE A 59 -4.50 -3.45 1.95
C ILE A 59 -3.05 -3.83 2.13
N ILE A 60 -2.57 -3.72 3.37
CA ILE A 60 -1.31 -4.31 3.81
C ILE A 60 -1.59 -5.54 4.69
N SER A 61 -0.76 -6.58 4.56
CA SER A 61 -0.85 -7.78 5.40
C SER A 61 0.53 -8.29 5.75
N HIS A 62 0.70 -8.74 6.99
CA HIS A 62 1.91 -9.41 7.46
C HIS A 62 1.72 -10.92 7.46
N ARG A 63 2.63 -11.67 6.82
CA ARG A 63 2.64 -13.14 6.91
C ARG A 63 3.70 -13.59 7.91
N ASP A 64 3.26 -14.30 8.96
CA ASP A 64 4.13 -14.78 10.05
C ASP A 64 5.18 -15.80 9.57
N VAL A 65 4.83 -16.63 8.57
CA VAL A 65 5.77 -17.60 8.01
C VAL A 65 6.63 -16.91 6.93
N GLY A 66 7.80 -16.41 7.32
CA GLY A 66 8.82 -15.87 6.41
C GLY A 66 8.96 -14.34 6.35
N TYR A 67 8.35 -13.59 7.27
CA TYR A 67 8.53 -12.12 7.42
C TYR A 67 8.28 -11.32 6.13
N LEU A 68 7.18 -11.63 5.45
CA LEU A 68 6.81 -10.99 4.20
C LEU A 68 5.61 -10.06 4.40
N LEU A 69 5.78 -8.79 4.04
CA LEU A 69 4.69 -7.83 3.92
C LEU A 69 4.14 -7.89 2.50
N SER A 70 2.82 -7.88 2.35
CA SER A 70 2.21 -7.72 1.02
C SER A 70 1.32 -6.49 0.97
N SER A 71 1.33 -5.82 -0.18
CA SER A 71 0.55 -4.62 -0.49
C SER A 71 -0.35 -4.91 -1.70
N LYS A 72 -1.65 -4.73 -1.54
CA LYS A 72 -2.68 -5.06 -2.56
C LYS A 72 -3.55 -3.84 -2.81
N ASN A 73 -3.78 -3.49 -4.07
CA ASN A 73 -4.80 -2.51 -4.41
C ASN A 73 -6.18 -3.19 -4.50
N ILE A 74 -7.18 -2.57 -3.88
CA ILE A 74 -8.56 -3.03 -3.85
C ILE A 74 -9.47 -1.95 -4.41
N VAL A 75 -10.32 -2.32 -5.36
CA VAL A 75 -11.35 -1.46 -5.94
C VAL A 75 -12.69 -2.13 -5.74
N GLU A 76 -13.63 -1.43 -5.11
CA GLU A 76 -14.97 -1.94 -4.87
C GLU A 76 -14.93 -3.32 -4.18
N GLY A 77 -14.04 -3.48 -3.21
CA GLY A 77 -13.84 -4.72 -2.44
C GLY A 77 -13.14 -5.86 -3.19
N TYR A 78 -12.79 -5.71 -4.47
CA TYR A 78 -12.06 -6.72 -5.24
C TYR A 78 -10.61 -6.32 -5.40
N ARG A 79 -9.70 -7.30 -5.40
CA ARG A 79 -8.31 -7.06 -5.74
C ARG A 79 -8.22 -6.58 -7.18
N ASP A 80 -7.52 -5.48 -7.41
CA ASP A 80 -7.40 -4.85 -8.71
C ASP A 80 -5.94 -4.50 -9.01
N GLY A 81 -5.38 -5.14 -10.03
CA GLY A 81 -4.03 -4.85 -10.50
C GLY A 81 -2.93 -5.51 -9.67
N GLN A 82 -1.87 -4.76 -9.40
CA GLN A 82 -0.61 -5.28 -8.90
C GLN A 82 -0.65 -5.54 -7.38
N THR A 83 -0.09 -6.68 -6.97
CA THR A 83 0.26 -6.99 -5.58
C THR A 83 1.78 -7.03 -5.45
N GLU A 84 2.31 -6.35 -4.45
CA GLU A 84 3.74 -6.30 -4.16
C GLU A 84 4.04 -7.06 -2.88
N TYR A 85 5.15 -7.79 -2.88
CA TYR A 85 5.64 -8.55 -1.74
C TYR A 85 7.01 -8.04 -1.34
N PHE A 86 7.19 -7.77 -0.05
CA PHE A 86 8.39 -7.19 0.51
C PHE A 86 8.92 -8.05 1.65
N TYR A 87 10.23 -8.22 1.70
CA TYR A 87 10.90 -8.72 2.90
C TYR A 87 10.80 -7.70 4.05
N GLU A 88 11.05 -8.14 5.28
CA GLU A 88 11.05 -7.27 6.47
C GLU A 88 12.00 -6.07 6.36
N ASN A 89 13.10 -6.23 5.63
CA ASN A 89 14.06 -5.14 5.35
C ASN A 89 13.52 -4.08 4.36
N GLY A 90 12.30 -4.26 3.85
CA GLY A 90 11.64 -3.37 2.89
C GLY A 90 12.06 -3.59 1.45
N HIS A 91 12.91 -4.57 1.14
CA HIS A 91 13.24 -4.90 -0.24
C HIS A 91 12.09 -5.63 -0.91
N LEU A 92 11.77 -5.20 -2.12
CA LEU A 92 10.79 -5.87 -2.98
C LEU A 92 11.31 -7.27 -3.31
N GLU A 93 10.53 -8.28 -2.94
CA GLU A 93 10.78 -9.67 -3.30
C GLU A 93 10.23 -9.95 -4.70
N ARG A 94 8.93 -9.68 -4.90
CA ARG A 94 8.25 -9.98 -6.15
C ARG A 94 6.99 -9.15 -6.33
N ILE A 95 6.53 -9.15 -7.57
CA ILE A 95 5.31 -8.51 -8.02
C ILE A 95 4.40 -9.58 -8.62
N GLU A 96 3.14 -9.60 -8.22
CA GLU A 96 2.10 -10.42 -8.83
C GLU A 96 1.04 -9.51 -9.46
N ASN A 97 0.72 -9.74 -10.74
CA ASN A 97 -0.33 -9.00 -11.42
C ASN A 97 -1.64 -9.78 -11.33
N TYR A 98 -2.67 -9.17 -10.74
CA TYR A 98 -4.03 -9.68 -10.79
C TYR A 98 -4.82 -8.87 -11.80
N SER A 99 -5.01 -9.42 -12.99
CA SER A 99 -5.99 -8.88 -13.92
C SER A 99 -7.38 -9.36 -13.48
N THR A 100 -8.22 -8.43 -13.06
CA THR A 100 -9.63 -8.70 -12.82
C THR A 100 -10.30 -8.98 -14.17
N ASN A 101 -10.18 -10.20 -14.70
CA ASN A 101 -10.82 -10.63 -15.96
C ASN A 101 -12.34 -10.82 -15.82
N LEU A 102 -13.00 -10.08 -14.91
CA LEU A 102 -14.44 -10.13 -14.71
C LEU A 102 -15.04 -8.77 -15.09
N ARG A 103 -15.05 -8.52 -16.40
CA ARG A 103 -16.01 -7.66 -17.07
C ARG A 103 -16.50 -8.37 -18.33
N GLU A 104 -17.34 -9.38 -18.12
CA GLU A 104 -18.35 -9.79 -19.09
C GLU A 104 -19.68 -9.93 -18.35
#